data_AF-A0A2D5RW61-F1
#
_entry.id   AF-A0A2D5RW61-F1
#
_cell.length_a   1.000
_cell.length_b   1.000
_cell.length_c   1.000
_cell.angle_alpha   90.00
_cell.angle_beta   90.00
_cell.angle_gamma   90.00
#
_symmetry.space_group_name_H-M   'P 1'
#
loop_
_entity.id
_entity.type
_entity.pdbx_description
1 polymer ?
#
loop_
_entity_poly.entity_id
_entity_poly.type
_entity_poly.pdbx_seq_one_letter_code
_entity_poly.pdbx_strand_id
1 'polypeptide(L)'
;EHYTLDVPAGMAQVSVTITGGRGDADLYLKYGSTPSAGSYDCRPNRNGNKETCVISNPQAGVWHMSVYGFRAVRDLTLISASQP
;
A
#
# COMPACT_ATOMS: atom_id res chain seq x y z
N GLU A 1 4.48 -10.23 0.61
CA GLU A 1 4.00 -10.03 -0.78
C GLU A 1 4.37 -8.64 -1.29
N HIS A 2 4.72 -8.53 -2.57
CA HIS A 2 5.04 -7.26 -3.25
C HIS A 2 4.10 -7.07 -4.44
N TYR A 3 3.60 -5.85 -4.61
CA TYR A 3 2.67 -5.44 -5.66
C TYR A 3 3.16 -4.14 -6.31
N THR A 4 2.73 -3.90 -7.54
CA THR A 4 3.02 -2.66 -8.27
C THR A 4 1.74 -2.13 -8.90
N LEU A 5 1.56 -0.82 -8.83
CA LEU A 5 0.43 -0.09 -9.39
C LEU A 5 0.99 0.96 -10.34
N ASP A 6 0.62 0.89 -11.61
CA ASP A 6 0.93 1.95 -12.56
C ASP A 6 -0.10 3.08 -12.40
N VAL A 7 0.37 4.26 -12.03
CA VAL A 7 -0.46 5.44 -11.78
C VAL A 7 -0.27 6.39 -12.96
N PRO A 8 -1.29 6.59 -13.81
CA PRO A 8 -1.18 7.52 -14.93
C PRO A 8 -1.08 8.97 -14.44
N ALA A 9 -0.56 9.83 -15.32
CA ALA A 9 -0.50 11.26 -15.05
C ALA A 9 -1.91 11.88 -14.95
N GLY A 10 -2.06 12.85 -14.04
CA GLY A 10 -3.35 13.49 -13.79
C GLY A 10 -4.23 12.77 -12.78
N MET A 11 -3.68 11.83 -12.01
CA MET A 11 -4.37 11.26 -10.85
C MET A 11 -4.39 12.26 -9.68
N ALA A 12 -5.56 12.65 -9.18
CA ALA A 12 -5.69 13.45 -7.98
C ALA A 12 -5.41 12.65 -6.70
N GLN A 13 -5.66 11.34 -6.69
CA GLN A 13 -5.50 10.53 -5.49
C GLN A 13 -5.24 9.05 -5.79
N VAL A 14 -4.35 8.42 -5.02
CA VAL A 14 -4.22 6.96 -4.96
C VAL A 14 -4.51 6.52 -3.54
N SER A 15 -5.37 5.52 -3.38
CA SER A 15 -5.67 4.89 -2.11
C SER A 15 -5.38 3.40 -2.19
N VAL A 16 -4.69 2.89 -1.20
CA VAL A 16 -4.41 1.45 -1.06
C VAL A 16 -4.83 1.04 0.33
N THR A 17 -5.74 0.08 0.40
CA THR A 17 -6.27 -0.45 1.64
C THR A 17 -6.02 -1.94 1.70
N ILE A 18 -5.46 -2.42 2.82
CA ILE A 18 -5.54 -3.82 3.18
C ILE A 18 -6.64 -4.02 4.22
N THR A 19 -7.38 -5.11 4.11
CA THR A 19 -8.46 -5.44 5.04
C THR A 19 -8.71 -6.94 5.08
N GLY A 20 -9.38 -7.40 6.14
CA GLY A 20 -9.66 -8.81 6.34
C GLY A 20 -8.48 -9.57 6.92
N GLY A 21 -8.55 -10.89 6.86
CA GLY A 21 -7.51 -11.79 7.31
C GLY A 21 -7.27 -11.87 8.81
N ARG A 22 -6.53 -12.91 9.20
CA ARG A 22 -5.99 -13.11 10.57
C ARG A 22 -4.48 -12.97 10.55
N GLY A 23 -3.91 -12.38 11.59
CA GLY A 23 -2.47 -12.11 11.71
C GLY A 23 -2.20 -10.63 11.98
N ASP A 24 -0.98 -10.21 11.66
CA ASP A 24 -0.52 -8.82 11.70
C ASP A 24 0.19 -8.54 10.36
N ALA A 25 -0.49 -7.82 9.47
CA ALA A 25 0.08 -7.30 8.22
C ALA A 25 0.33 -5.80 8.32
N ASP A 26 1.50 -5.38 7.85
CA ASP A 26 1.89 -3.99 7.63
C ASP A 26 1.93 -3.68 6.13
N LEU A 27 1.31 -2.58 5.74
CA LEU A 27 1.29 -2.03 4.40
C LEU A 27 2.34 -0.94 4.24
N TYR A 28 3.19 -1.09 3.23
CA TYR A 28 4.17 -0.08 2.84
C TYR A 28 3.96 0.32 1.39
N LEU A 29 3.96 1.62 1.12
CA LEU A 29 3.93 2.17 -0.24
C LEU A 29 5.18 3.01 -0.51
N LYS A 30 5.70 2.94 -1.72
CA LYS A 30 6.81 3.78 -2.20
C LYS A 30 6.72 4.03 -3.70
N TYR A 31 7.00 5.24 -4.14
CA TYR A 31 7.04 5.59 -5.57
C TYR A 31 8.39 5.22 -6.20
N GLY A 32 8.36 4.62 -7.40
CA GLY A 32 9.55 4.35 -8.23
C GLY A 32 10.54 3.32 -7.67
N SER A 33 10.29 2.76 -6.50
CA SER A 33 11.15 1.75 -5.86
C SER A 33 10.38 0.92 -4.86
N THR A 34 10.81 -0.32 -4.63
CA THR A 34 10.19 -1.21 -3.64
C THR A 34 10.32 -0.65 -2.23
N PRO A 35 9.23 -0.51 -1.47
CA PRO A 35 9.31 -0.06 -0.09
C PRO A 35 10.01 -1.10 0.79
N SER A 36 10.64 -0.60 1.85
CA SER A 36 11.25 -1.42 2.90
C SER A 36 10.84 -0.89 4.27
N ALA A 37 11.08 -1.66 5.33
CA ALA A 37 10.74 -1.26 6.70
C ALA A 37 11.40 0.07 7.15
N GLY A 38 12.46 0.51 6.48
CA GLY A 38 13.12 1.81 6.72
C GLY A 38 12.93 2.86 5.62
N SER A 39 12.31 2.51 4.48
CA SER A 39 12.10 3.45 3.37
C SER A 39 10.73 3.22 2.74
N TYR A 40 9.79 4.11 3.06
CA TYR A 40 8.43 4.12 2.58
C TYR A 40 7.97 5.57 2.43
N ASP A 41 7.12 5.84 1.44
CA ASP A 41 6.44 7.12 1.28
C ASP A 41 5.17 7.17 2.12
N CYS A 42 4.54 6.02 2.34
CA CYS A 42 3.36 5.94 3.17
C CYS A 42 3.30 4.62 3.94
N ARG A 43 3.05 4.78 5.24
CA ARG A 43 2.75 3.72 6.18
C ARG A 43 1.58 4.20 7.05
N PRO A 44 0.39 3.64 6.89
CA PRO A 44 -0.67 3.83 7.88
C PRO A 44 -0.20 3.19 9.19
N ASN A 45 0.32 3.94 10.15
CA ASN A 45 0.78 3.40 11.44
C ASN A 45 -0.39 2.87 12.32
N ARG A 46 -1.26 2.01 11.78
CA ARG A 46 -2.40 1.45 12.48
C ARG A 46 -2.11 0.01 12.87
N ASN A 47 -2.50 -0.34 14.09
CA ASN A 47 -2.34 -1.68 14.59
C ASN A 47 -3.47 -2.57 14.04
N GLY A 48 -3.12 -3.63 13.32
CA GLY A 48 -4.04 -4.66 12.82
C GLY A 48 -4.12 -4.75 11.30
N ASN A 49 -4.94 -5.67 10.79
CA ASN A 49 -4.98 -6.02 9.36
C ASN A 49 -5.83 -5.07 8.48
N LYS A 50 -6.31 -3.96 9.05
CA LYS A 50 -7.10 -2.97 8.33
C LYS A 50 -6.32 -1.65 8.29
N GLU A 51 -5.58 -1.49 7.21
CA GLU A 51 -4.73 -0.34 7.02
C GLU A 51 -5.03 0.33 5.68
N THR A 52 -5.10 1.67 5.68
CA THR A 52 -5.41 2.46 4.50
C THR A 52 -4.37 3.55 4.33
N CYS A 53 -3.63 3.49 3.23
CA CYS A 53 -2.78 4.56 2.76
C CYS A 53 -3.50 5.39 1.71
N VAL A 54 -3.44 6.71 1.81
CA VAL A 54 -3.95 7.63 0.79
C VAL A 54 -2.85 8.62 0.43
N ILE A 55 -2.52 8.68 -0.87
CA ILE A 55 -1.59 9.62 -1.46
C ILE A 55 -2.40 10.64 -2.26
N SER A 56 -2.36 11.91 -1.85
CA SER A 56 -2.94 13.01 -2.62
C SER A 56 -1.92 13.53 -3.63
N ASN A 57 -2.36 13.80 -4.85
CA ASN A 57 -1.53 14.20 -5.99
C ASN A 57 -0.32 13.26 -6.23
N PRO A 58 -0.56 11.95 -6.42
CA PRO A 58 0.51 10.98 -6.66
C PRO A 58 1.33 11.32 -7.91
N GLN A 59 2.63 11.03 -7.87
CA GLN A 59 3.46 11.10 -9.06
C GLN A 59 3.03 10.03 -10.07
N ALA A 60 2.98 10.43 -11.34
CA ALA A 60 2.75 9.52 -12.45
C ALA A 60 3.90 8.50 -12.56
N GLY A 61 3.57 7.23 -12.72
CA GLY A 61 4.52 6.13 -12.84
C GLY A 61 4.21 4.98 -11.90
N VAL A 62 5.21 4.12 -11.67
CA VAL A 62 5.03 2.88 -10.92
C VAL A 62 5.13 3.12 -9.42
N TRP A 63 4.05 2.83 -8.72
CA TRP A 63 4.01 2.75 -7.27
C TRP A 63 4.21 1.31 -6.82
N HIS A 64 5.12 1.10 -5.90
CA HIS A 64 5.38 -0.21 -5.31
C HIS A 64 4.70 -0.29 -3.96
N MET A 65 3.91 -1.34 -3.76
CA MET A 65 3.28 -1.66 -2.48
C MET A 65 3.88 -2.96 -1.96
N SER A 66 4.19 -3.04 -0.68
CA SER A 66 4.64 -4.27 -0.04
C SER A 66 3.80 -4.53 1.19
N VAL A 67 3.29 -5.75 1.27
CA VAL A 67 2.57 -6.24 2.43
C VAL A 67 3.50 -7.17 3.19
N TYR A 68 3.87 -6.75 4.40
CA TYR A 68 4.71 -7.50 5.30
C TYR A 68 3.86 -8.12 6.41
N GLY A 69 3.72 -9.44 6.40
CA GLY A 69 3.09 -10.16 7.51
C GLY A 69 4.09 -10.40 8.62
N PHE A 70 4.04 -9.64 9.72
CA PHE A 70 4.85 -9.91 10.91
C PHE A 70 4.48 -11.28 11.53
N ARG A 71 3.21 -11.68 11.37
CA ARG A 71 2.70 -13.03 11.68
C ARG A 71 2.12 -13.66 10.43
N ALA A 72 1.89 -14.98 10.46
CA ALA A 72 1.27 -15.68 9.33
C ALA A 72 -0.10 -15.06 9.01
N VAL A 73 -0.15 -14.31 7.92
CA VAL A 73 -1.36 -13.67 7.42
C VAL A 73 -2.04 -14.58 6.42
N ARG A 74 -3.35 -14.79 6.60
CA ARG A 74 -4.21 -15.53 5.66
C ARG A 74 -5.48 -14.74 5.43
N ASP A 75 -6.06 -14.89 4.23
CA ASP A 75 -7.33 -14.26 3.85
C ASP A 75 -7.29 -12.72 3.88
N LEU A 76 -6.13 -12.13 3.62
CA LEU A 76 -5.97 -10.68 3.49
C LEU A 76 -6.37 -10.23 2.10
N THR A 77 -7.16 -9.16 2.03
CA THR A 77 -7.57 -8.52 0.80
C THR A 77 -6.84 -7.19 0.66
N LEU A 78 -6.14 -7.00 -0.46
CA LEU A 78 -5.56 -5.73 -0.85
C LEU A 78 -6.45 -5.07 -1.91
N ILE A 79 -6.81 -3.82 -1.68
CA ILE A 79 -7.66 -3.00 -2.55
C ILE A 79 -6.85 -1.75 -2.91
N SER A 80 -6.50 -1.61 -4.18
CA SER A 80 -5.87 -0.40 -4.72
C SER A 80 -6.87 0.34 -5.61
N ALA A 81 -7.01 1.65 -5.39
CA ALA A 81 -7.83 2.53 -6.21
C ALA A 81 -7.05 3.80 -6.54
N SER A 82 -7.15 4.25 -7.78
CA SER A 82 -6.54 5.47 -8.28
C SER A 82 -7.64 6.33 -8.91
N GLN A 83 -7.77 7.57 -8.45
CA GLN A 83 -8.80 8.51 -8.87
C GLN A 83 -8.15 9.69 -9.62
N PRO A 84 -8.68 10.05 -10.81
CA PRO A 84 -8.30 11.28 -11.51
C PRO A 84 -8.67 12.52 -10.71
#